data_AF-A0A432MQQ9-F1
#
_entry.id   AF-A0A432MQQ9-F1
#
_cell.length_a   1.000
_cell.length_b   1.000
_cell.length_c   1.000
_cell.angle_alpha   90.00
_cell.angle_beta   90.00
_cell.angle_gamma   90.00
#
_symmetry.space_group_name_H-M   'P 1'
#
loop_
_entity.id
_entity.type
_entity.pdbx_description
1 polymer ?
#
loop_
_entity_poly.entity_id
_entity_poly.type
_entity_poly.pdbx_seq_one_letter_code
_entity_poly.pdbx_strand_id
1 'polypeptide(L)'
;MIERLLIPSWNTPVRSVDDWNAELARLGHPPEVAREGSDELWLVLERVGARLLAVVEGPTLTAWHAEIDAEDPAPALAVIDQAAAALGWEVHDEDLDEDEDDENDR
;
A
#
# COMPACT_ATOMS: atom_id res chain seq x y z
N MET A 1 3.43 13.82 -0.19
CA MET A 1 3.50 12.36 -0.22
C MET A 1 2.96 11.81 1.09
N ILE A 2 2.03 10.85 1.01
CA ILE A 2 1.50 10.07 2.14
C ILE A 2 2.00 8.64 1.96
N GLU A 3 2.41 8.01 3.05
CA GLU A 3 2.89 6.63 3.07
C GLU A 3 1.97 5.76 3.96
N ARG A 4 1.69 4.54 3.50
CA ARG A 4 0.86 3.57 4.23
C ARG A 4 1.46 2.19 4.15
N LEU A 5 1.43 1.48 5.27
CA LEU A 5 1.77 0.07 5.35
C LEU A 5 0.50 -0.76 5.33
N LEU A 6 0.44 -1.73 4.43
CA LEU A 6 -0.62 -2.72 4.41
C LEU A 6 -0.07 -4.09 4.78
N ILE A 7 -0.70 -4.73 5.75
CA ILE A 7 -0.35 -6.08 6.18
C ILE A 7 -1.60 -6.97 6.26
N PRO A 8 -1.48 -8.30 6.05
CA PRO A 8 -2.60 -9.20 6.25
C PRO A 8 -3.12 -9.13 7.69
N SER A 9 -4.44 -9.05 7.89
CA SER A 9 -5.02 -9.13 9.23
C SER A 9 -4.73 -10.49 9.88
N TRP A 10 -4.84 -10.53 11.20
CA TRP A 10 -4.65 -11.77 11.95
C TRP A 10 -5.55 -12.91 11.43
N ASN A 11 -4.96 -14.07 11.15
CA ASN A 11 -5.61 -15.24 10.56
C ASN A 11 -6.20 -15.05 9.14
N THR A 12 -5.90 -13.97 8.42
CA THR A 12 -6.26 -13.86 7.00
C THR A 12 -5.35 -14.75 6.15
N PRO A 13 -5.88 -15.53 5.19
CA PRO A 13 -5.06 -16.23 4.21
C PRO A 13 -4.17 -15.27 3.41
N VAL A 14 -2.91 -15.67 3.18
CA VAL A 14 -1.98 -14.91 2.33
C VAL A 14 -2.63 -14.63 0.97
N ARG A 15 -2.55 -13.38 0.52
CA ARG A 15 -2.98 -12.93 -0.80
C ARG A 15 -1.76 -12.73 -1.68
N SER A 16 -1.88 -13.13 -2.94
CA SER A 16 -0.84 -12.93 -3.95
C SER A 16 -0.91 -11.53 -4.55
N VAL A 17 0.13 -11.14 -5.28
CA VAL A 17 0.11 -9.94 -6.13
C VAL A 17 -1.03 -9.99 -7.16
N ASP A 18 -1.33 -11.18 -7.69
CA ASP A 18 -2.40 -11.36 -8.68
C ASP A 18 -3.79 -11.13 -8.06
N ASP A 19 -4.00 -11.53 -6.81
CA ASP A 19 -5.25 -11.24 -6.08
C ASP A 19 -5.46 -9.73 -5.93
N TRP A 20 -4.40 -9.00 -5.58
CA TRP A 20 -4.40 -7.54 -5.48
C TRP A 20 -4.67 -6.86 -6.83
N ASN A 21 -4.00 -7.31 -7.88
CA ASN A 21 -4.22 -6.80 -9.24
C ASN A 21 -5.68 -7.01 -9.69
N ALA A 22 -6.23 -8.20 -9.45
CA ALA A 22 -7.61 -8.53 -9.79
C ALA A 22 -8.61 -7.65 -9.01
N GLU A 23 -8.39 -7.44 -7.71
CA GLU A 23 -9.28 -6.63 -6.88
C GLU A 23 -9.23 -5.15 -7.26
N LEU A 24 -8.04 -4.59 -7.48
CA LEU A 24 -7.88 -3.20 -7.93
C LEU A 24 -8.54 -2.98 -9.31
N ALA A 25 -8.38 -3.93 -10.24
CA ALA A 25 -9.07 -3.91 -11.52
C ALA A 25 -10.60 -3.99 -11.38
N ARG A 26 -11.11 -4.82 -10.46
CA ARG A 26 -12.54 -4.94 -10.14
C ARG A 26 -13.12 -3.63 -9.61
N LEU A 27 -12.34 -2.86 -8.86
CA LEU A 27 -12.71 -1.53 -8.37
C LEU A 27 -12.65 -0.44 -9.46
N GLY A 28 -12.21 -0.76 -10.68
CA GLY A 28 -12.09 0.18 -11.79
C GLY A 28 -10.73 0.87 -11.89
N HIS A 29 -9.75 0.40 -11.11
CA HIS A 29 -8.39 0.95 -11.04
C HIS A 29 -7.36 -0.15 -11.36
N PRO A 30 -7.34 -0.71 -12.59
CA PRO A 30 -6.36 -1.72 -12.95
C PRO A 30 -4.94 -1.13 -12.84
N PRO A 31 -4.05 -1.72 -12.03
CA PRO A 31 -2.69 -1.22 -11.89
C PRO A 31 -1.83 -1.61 -13.10
N GLU A 32 -0.82 -0.79 -13.38
CA GLU A 32 0.34 -1.23 -14.15
C GLU A 32 1.30 -1.97 -13.24
N VAL A 33 1.85 -3.10 -13.71
CA VAL A 33 2.89 -3.83 -12.99
C VAL A 33 4.24 -3.33 -13.46
N ALA A 34 4.94 -2.60 -12.61
CA ALA A 34 6.30 -2.13 -12.86
C ALA A 34 7.33 -2.96 -12.07
N ARG A 35 8.52 -3.13 -12.64
CA ARG A 35 9.65 -3.78 -11.95
C ARG A 35 10.84 -2.84 -11.99
N GLU A 36 11.32 -2.45 -10.82
CA GLU A 36 12.49 -1.59 -10.65
C GLU A 36 13.61 -2.44 -10.04
N GLY A 37 14.63 -2.77 -10.84
CA GLY A 37 15.65 -3.72 -10.41
C GLY A 37 15.16 -5.19 -10.37
N SER A 38 15.92 -6.04 -9.68
CA SER A 38 15.65 -7.49 -9.59
C SER A 38 14.56 -7.85 -8.59
N ASP A 39 14.41 -7.04 -7.54
CA ASP A 39 13.71 -7.42 -6.32
C ASP A 39 12.51 -6.52 -5.99
N GLU A 40 12.30 -5.42 -6.71
CA GLU A 40 11.17 -4.53 -6.49
C GLU A 40 10.09 -4.76 -7.54
N LEU A 41 8.88 -5.04 -7.06
CA LEU A 41 7.67 -5.12 -7.86
C LEU A 41 6.70 -4.06 -7.37
N TRP A 42 6.21 -3.26 -8.29
CA TRP A 42 5.29 -2.18 -8.03
C TRP A 42 3.96 -2.41 -8.72
N LEU A 43 2.87 -2.08 -8.03
CA LEU A 43 1.55 -1.87 -8.63
C LEU A 43 1.30 -0.36 -8.70
N VAL A 44 1.29 0.18 -9.92
CA VAL A 44 1.15 1.63 -10.16
C VAL A 44 -0.28 1.96 -10.54
N LEU A 45 -0.91 2.82 -9.75
CA LEU A 45 -2.28 3.32 -9.91
C LEU A 45 -2.26 4.77 -10.40
N GLU A 46 -1.74 4.99 -11.63
CA GLU A 46 -1.49 6.33 -12.18
C GLU A 46 -2.69 7.28 -12.07
N ARG A 47 -3.90 6.78 -12.34
CA ARG A 47 -5.12 7.60 -12.37
C ARG A 47 -5.48 8.24 -11.03
N VAL A 48 -5.00 7.66 -9.93
CA VAL A 48 -5.23 8.17 -8.58
C VAL A 48 -3.93 8.62 -7.91
N GLY A 49 -2.81 8.63 -8.63
CA GLY A 49 -1.52 9.09 -8.11
C GLY A 49 -0.99 8.27 -6.94
N ALA A 50 -1.11 6.94 -7.00
CA ALA A 50 -0.59 6.03 -5.99
C ALA A 50 0.23 4.90 -6.61
N ARG A 51 1.15 4.33 -5.83
CA ARG A 51 1.88 3.10 -6.17
C ARG A 51 2.11 2.25 -4.93
N LEU A 52 2.14 0.93 -5.11
CA LEU A 52 2.32 -0.03 -4.02
C LEU A 52 3.54 -0.90 -4.31
N LEU A 53 4.54 -0.88 -3.43
CA LEU A 53 5.72 -1.74 -3.46
C LEU A 53 5.43 -3.07 -2.76
N ALA A 54 5.65 -4.17 -3.46
CA ALA A 54 5.51 -5.51 -2.90
C ALA A 54 6.68 -5.79 -1.95
N VAL A 55 6.36 -6.06 -0.68
CA VAL A 55 7.33 -6.60 0.27
C VAL A 55 7.17 -8.12 0.27
N VAL A 56 8.22 -8.83 -0.16
CA VAL A 56 8.20 -10.28 -0.34
C VAL A 56 9.23 -10.98 0.54
N GLU A 57 8.82 -12.06 1.21
CA GLU A 57 9.69 -12.98 1.93
C GLU A 57 9.62 -14.36 1.29
N GLY A 58 10.67 -14.72 0.54
CA GLY A 58 10.67 -15.92 -0.28
C GLY A 58 9.57 -15.83 -1.37
N PRO A 59 8.64 -16.80 -1.47
CA PRO A 59 7.55 -16.76 -2.45
C PRO A 59 6.32 -15.99 -1.96
N THR A 60 6.35 -15.44 -0.74
CA THR A 60 5.16 -14.91 -0.05
C THR A 60 5.18 -13.39 -0.05
N LEU A 61 4.09 -12.79 -0.49
CA LEU A 61 3.81 -11.37 -0.26
C LEU A 61 3.43 -11.17 1.21
N THR A 62 4.21 -10.37 1.93
CA THR A 62 4.04 -10.13 3.37
C THR A 62 3.49 -8.76 3.70
N ALA A 63 3.78 -7.75 2.86
CA ALA A 63 3.22 -6.41 3.00
C ALA A 63 3.12 -5.68 1.65
N TRP A 64 2.35 -4.59 1.62
CA TRP A 64 2.51 -3.54 0.63
C TRP A 64 2.95 -2.26 1.33
N HIS A 65 3.94 -1.58 0.76
CA HIS A 65 4.25 -0.20 1.10
C HIS A 65 3.62 0.71 0.02
N ALA A 66 2.64 1.52 0.41
CA ALA A 66 1.88 2.35 -0.49
C ALA A 66 2.34 3.80 -0.39
N GLU A 67 2.70 4.37 -1.54
CA GLU A 67 3.03 5.78 -1.68
C GLU A 67 1.94 6.50 -2.46
N ILE A 68 1.48 7.63 -1.93
CA ILE A 68 0.44 8.48 -2.54
C ILE A 68 1.01 9.87 -2.73
N ASP A 69 1.12 10.30 -3.98
CA ASP A 69 1.68 11.61 -4.38
C ASP A 69 0.69 12.46 -5.19
N ALA A 70 -0.60 12.16 -5.07
CA ALA A 70 -1.66 12.96 -5.65
C ALA A 70 -1.88 14.27 -4.87
N GLU A 71 -2.23 15.35 -5.60
CA GLU A 71 -2.63 16.63 -4.99
C GLU A 71 -3.88 16.47 -4.11
N ASP A 72 -4.86 15.68 -4.57
CA ASP A 72 -5.97 15.19 -3.76
C ASP A 72 -5.77 13.68 -3.50
N PRO A 73 -5.37 13.28 -2.28
CA PRO A 73 -5.11 11.88 -1.96
C PRO A 73 -6.38 11.07 -1.70
N ALA A 74 -7.55 11.71 -1.51
CA ALA A 74 -8.76 11.02 -1.09
C ALA A 74 -9.18 9.86 -2.02
N PRO A 75 -9.09 9.97 -3.36
CA PRO A 75 -9.39 8.85 -4.26
C PRO A 75 -8.43 7.66 -4.09
N ALA A 76 -7.13 7.91 -3.92
CA ALA A 76 -6.15 6.85 -3.70
C ALA A 76 -6.40 6.12 -2.39
N LEU A 77 -6.58 6.88 -1.30
CA LEU A 77 -6.89 6.35 0.02
C LEU A 77 -8.14 5.46 -0.03
N ALA A 78 -9.22 5.94 -0.66
CA ALA A 78 -10.46 5.19 -0.78
C ALA A 78 -10.32 3.88 -1.58
N VAL A 79 -9.49 3.85 -2.64
CA VAL A 79 -9.24 2.64 -3.44
C VAL A 79 -8.42 1.64 -2.64
N ILE A 80 -7.36 2.10 -1.98
CA ILE A 80 -6.46 1.29 -1.16
C ILE A 80 -7.24 0.67 0.00
N ASP A 81 -8.02 1.46 0.74
CA ASP A 81 -8.80 0.99 1.88
C ASP A 81 -9.86 -0.04 1.45
N GLN A 82 -10.52 0.17 0.31
CA GLN A 82 -11.49 -0.79 -0.23
C GLN A 82 -10.84 -2.11 -0.65
N ALA A 83 -9.70 -2.06 -1.36
CA ALA A 83 -8.98 -3.25 -1.77
C ALA A 83 -8.45 -4.04 -0.56
N ALA A 84 -7.86 -3.33 0.41
CA ALA A 84 -7.36 -3.92 1.66
C ALA A 84 -8.49 -4.63 2.42
N ALA A 85 -9.63 -3.94 2.63
CA ALA A 85 -10.77 -4.52 3.32
C ALA A 85 -11.34 -5.76 2.61
N ALA A 86 -11.42 -5.73 1.27
CA ALA A 86 -11.90 -6.86 0.47
C ALA A 86 -10.97 -8.09 0.57
N LEU A 87 -9.67 -7.85 0.71
CA LEU A 87 -8.65 -8.89 0.77
C LEU A 87 -8.33 -9.38 2.18
N GLY A 88 -8.85 -8.69 3.21
CA GLY A 88 -8.60 -8.98 4.62
C GLY A 88 -7.25 -8.46 5.11
N TRP A 89 -6.87 -7.28 4.63
CA TRP A 89 -5.64 -6.58 5.00
C TRP A 89 -5.98 -5.35 5.84
N GLU A 90 -5.10 -5.06 6.79
CA GLU A 90 -5.11 -3.86 7.61
C GLU A 90 -4.28 -2.78 6.92
N VAL A 91 -4.70 -1.53 7.09
CA VAL A 91 -4.01 -0.34 6.59
C VAL A 91 -3.53 0.45 7.81
N HIS A 92 -2.24 0.72 7.85
CA HIS A 92 -1.58 1.50 8.89
C HIS A 92 -1.01 2.75 8.22
N ASP A 93 -1.28 3.91 8.80
CA ASP A 93 -0.57 5.12 8.42
C ASP A 93 0.87 4.94 8.91
N GLU A 94 1.84 5.07 8.00
CA GLU A 94 3.23 5.22 8.42
C GLU A 94 3.35 6.67 8.86
N ASP A 95 3.04 6.92 10.13
CA ASP A 95 3.26 8.22 10.74
C ASP A 95 4.73 8.59 10.47
N LEU A 96 4.92 9.70 9.76
CA LEU A 96 6.16 10.46 9.87
C LEU A 96 6.32 10.69 11.37
N ASP A 97 7.25 9.98 12.01
CA ASP A 97 7.63 10.24 13.39
C ASP A 97 7.84 11.77 13.50
N GLU A 98 6.83 12.48 14.01
CA GLU A 98 7.00 13.86 14.43
C GLU A 98 8.02 13.77 15.54
N ASP A 99 9.23 14.27 15.25
CA ASP A 99 10.32 14.44 16.20
C ASP A 99 9.73 14.77 17.59
N GLU A 100 9.87 13.85 18.55
CA GLU A 100 9.66 14.15 19.97
C GLU A 100 10.76 15.12 20.41
N ASP A 101 10.67 16.39 20.00
CA ASP A 101 11.38 17.51 20.61
C ASP A 101 10.72 17.80 21.96
N ASP A 102 10.91 16.90 22.92
CA ASP A 102 10.63 17.17 24.33
C ASP A 102 11.84 17.88 24.97
N GLU A 103 12.19 19.04 24.39
CA GLU A 103 12.89 20.10 25.13
C GLU A 103 11.88 20.73 26.10
N ASN A 104 11.82 20.20 27.32
CA ASN A 104 11.29 20.97 28.45
C ASN A 104 12.38 21.17 29.52
N ASP A 105 13.20 22.17 29.22
CA ASP A 105 14.00 22.92 30.18
C ASP A 105 13.08 23.52 31.27
N ARG A 106 13.14 23.00 32.51
CA ARG A 106 12.84 23.75 33.75
C ARG A 106 13.25 23.03 35.03
#